data_AF-A0ABD3YEK3-F1
#
_entry.id   AF-A0ABD3YEK3-F1
#
_cell.length_a   1.000
_cell.length_b   1.000
_cell.length_c   1.000
_cell.angle_alpha   90.00
_cell.angle_beta   90.00
_cell.angle_gamma   90.00
#
_symmetry.space_group_name_H-M   'P 1'
#
loop_
_entity.id
_entity.type
_entity.pdbx_description
1 polymer ?
#
loop_
_entity_poly.entity_id
_entity_poly.type
_entity_poly.pdbx_seq_one_letter_code
_entity_poly.pdbx_strand_id
1 'polypeptide(L)'
;MESCSNKNSAFSEVNLNAKNIELLRQIIVGEKEDNRAIFPISLVQLSTKGHTVNLAPFKHKMDINGGENIYRFYHDGLVIHMYIDDPRLSVLKSSVDYNHPMFVGLDITIINQINYENSFQYQNTLKHTKEYFNHFPSERPAKASKSTHK
;
A
#
# COMPACT_ATOMS: atom_id res chain seq x y z
N MET A 1 4.48 -17.98 -31.84
CA MET A 1 4.23 -17.01 -30.75
C MET A 1 5.13 -17.40 -29.59
N GLU A 2 6.22 -16.65 -29.41
CA GLU A 2 7.17 -16.91 -28.34
C GLU A 2 6.55 -16.50 -26.99
N SER A 3 6.43 -17.48 -26.09
CA SER A 3 6.03 -17.29 -24.70
C SER A 3 7.09 -16.45 -24.00
N CYS A 4 6.81 -15.16 -23.78
CA CYS A 4 7.65 -14.28 -22.97
C CYS A 4 7.51 -14.67 -21.48
N SER A 5 8.24 -15.73 -21.08
CA SER A 5 8.39 -16.14 -19.69
C SER A 5 9.46 -15.27 -19.04
N ASN A 6 9.13 -14.03 -18.68
CA ASN A 6 9.97 -13.26 -17.77
C ASN A 6 9.87 -13.89 -16.37
N LYS A 7 10.74 -14.87 -16.09
CA LYS A 7 11.02 -15.40 -14.75
C LYS A 7 11.82 -14.37 -13.97
N ASN A 8 11.22 -13.22 -13.71
CA ASN A 8 11.77 -12.28 -12.76
C ASN A 8 11.51 -12.86 -11.36
N SER A 9 12.52 -13.44 -10.72
CA SER A 9 12.38 -14.14 -9.42
C SER A 9 11.72 -13.27 -8.35
N ALA A 10 11.90 -11.95 -8.46
CA ALA A 10 11.29 -10.92 -7.64
C ALA A 10 9.76 -10.93 -7.59
N PHE A 11 9.07 -11.56 -8.56
CA PHE A 11 7.60 -11.61 -8.61
C PHE A 11 7.04 -13.04 -8.72
N SER A 12 7.86 -14.06 -8.44
CA SER A 12 7.44 -15.48 -8.45
C SER A 12 6.29 -15.81 -7.50
N GLU A 13 6.07 -14.95 -6.50
CA GLU A 13 4.99 -15.01 -5.51
C GLU A 13 3.64 -14.47 -6.02
N VAL A 14 3.63 -13.73 -7.14
CA VAL A 14 2.40 -13.19 -7.73
C VAL A 14 1.76 -14.25 -8.62
N ASN A 15 0.92 -15.09 -8.02
CA ASN A 15 0.13 -16.08 -8.74
C ASN A 15 -1.26 -15.53 -9.06
N LEU A 16 -1.45 -15.08 -10.31
CA LEU A 16 -2.77 -14.78 -10.84
C LEU A 16 -3.42 -16.08 -11.32
N ASN A 17 -4.70 -16.27 -11.01
CA ASN A 17 -5.45 -17.39 -11.56
C ASN A 17 -5.61 -17.26 -13.09
N ALA A 18 -5.79 -18.39 -13.78
CA ALA A 18 -5.87 -18.41 -15.25
C ALA A 18 -6.99 -17.51 -15.82
N LYS A 19 -8.10 -17.37 -15.07
CA LYS A 19 -9.22 -16.51 -15.44
C LYS A 19 -8.83 -15.03 -15.46
N ASN A 20 -8.06 -14.57 -14.47
CA ASN A 20 -7.58 -13.20 -14.37
C ASN A 20 -6.50 -12.92 -15.43
N ILE A 21 -5.64 -13.90 -15.73
CA ILE A 21 -4.65 -13.76 -16.80
C ILE A 21 -5.35 -13.59 -18.15
N GLU A 22 -6.35 -14.42 -18.46
CA GLU A 22 -7.09 -14.30 -19.72
C GLU A 22 -7.89 -13.00 -19.79
N LEU A 23 -8.49 -12.57 -18.68
CA LEU A 23 -9.16 -11.27 -18.59
C LEU A 23 -8.18 -10.12 -18.90
N LEU A 24 -7.00 -10.13 -18.29
CA LEU A 24 -5.96 -9.12 -18.54
C LEU A 24 -5.49 -9.16 -20.00
N ARG A 25 -5.31 -10.35 -20.58
CA ARG A 25 -4.98 -10.50 -22.01
C ARG A 25 -6.03 -9.81 -22.87
N GLN A 26 -7.30 -10.14 -22.68
CA GLN A 26 -8.44 -9.58 -23.44
C GLN A 26 -8.49 -8.05 -23.35
N ILE A 27 -8.21 -7.48 -22.17
CA ILE A 27 -8.15 -6.03 -21.98
C ILE A 27 -6.96 -5.41 -22.73
N ILE A 28 -5.76 -5.97 -22.58
CA ILE A 28 -4.53 -5.46 -23.21
C ILE A 28 -4.63 -5.48 -24.74
N VAL A 29 -5.23 -6.52 -25.32
CA VAL A 29 -5.40 -6.62 -26.78
C VAL A 29 -6.63 -5.88 -27.30
N GLY A 30 -7.43 -5.26 -26.43
CA GLY A 30 -8.63 -4.50 -26.80
C GLY A 30 -9.85 -5.34 -27.18
N GLU A 31 -9.85 -6.65 -26.88
CA GLU A 31 -11.01 -7.54 -27.06
C GLU A 31 -12.12 -7.25 -26.04
N LYS A 32 -11.76 -6.64 -24.89
CA LYS A 32 -12.69 -6.28 -23.83
C LYS A 32 -12.37 -4.89 -23.29
N GLU A 33 -13.40 -4.09 -23.03
CA GLU A 33 -13.21 -2.83 -22.32
C GLU A 33 -12.64 -3.09 -20.92
N ASP A 34 -11.68 -2.24 -20.56
CA ASP A 34 -11.05 -2.28 -19.25
C ASP A 34 -12.10 -1.98 -18.16
N ASN A 35 -12.40 -3.00 -17.35
CA ASN A 35 -13.03 -2.75 -16.06
C ASN A 35 -11.92 -2.30 -15.10
N ARG A 36 -11.73 -0.99 -15.02
CA ARG A 36 -10.61 -0.35 -14.30
C ARG A 36 -10.54 -0.69 -12.80
N ALA A 37 -11.53 -1.39 -12.24
CA ALA A 37 -11.61 -1.81 -10.84
C ALA A 37 -11.28 -3.30 -10.59
N ILE A 38 -10.65 -4.02 -11.55
CA ILE A 38 -10.28 -5.45 -11.38
C ILE A 38 -9.41 -5.71 -10.14
N PHE A 39 -8.55 -4.74 -9.80
CA PHE A 39 -7.81 -4.71 -8.54
C PHE A 39 -8.11 -3.37 -7.85
N PRO A 40 -8.81 -3.35 -6.70
CA PRO A 40 -9.07 -2.11 -6.00
C PRO A 40 -7.77 -1.50 -5.55
N ILE A 41 -7.50 -0.33 -6.09
CA ILE A 41 -6.37 0.50 -5.72
C ILE A 41 -6.94 1.73 -5.03
N SER A 42 -6.59 1.93 -3.76
CA SER A 42 -6.93 3.17 -3.06
C SER A 42 -5.70 4.06 -2.89
N LEU A 43 -5.93 5.36 -2.95
CA LEU A 43 -4.90 6.38 -2.83
C LEU A 43 -5.00 7.06 -1.46
N VAL A 44 -3.86 7.15 -0.78
CA VAL A 44 -3.72 7.87 0.49
C VAL A 44 -2.65 8.94 0.32
N GLN A 45 -3.02 10.20 0.46
CA GLN A 45 -2.09 11.31 0.45
C GLN A 45 -1.68 11.69 1.88
N LEU A 46 -0.38 11.90 2.07
CA LEU A 46 0.16 12.50 3.28
C LEU A 46 0.09 14.02 3.14
N SER A 47 -0.71 14.65 4.00
CA SER A 47 -0.93 16.10 4.00
C SER A 47 0.21 16.89 4.65
N THR A 48 1.06 16.23 5.44
CA THR A 48 2.21 16.83 6.13
C THR A 48 3.51 16.13 5.72
N LYS A 49 4.60 16.90 5.68
CA LYS A 49 5.94 16.36 5.36
C LYS A 49 6.46 15.57 6.56
N GLY A 50 6.71 14.28 6.33
CA GLY A 50 7.36 13.41 7.30
C GLY A 50 8.86 13.33 7.13
N HIS A 51 9.47 12.41 7.88
CA HIS A 51 10.85 12.01 7.64
C HIS A 51 10.97 11.33 6.28
N THR A 52 12.04 11.62 5.55
CA THR A 52 12.37 10.90 4.32
C THR A 52 12.68 9.45 4.67
N VAL A 53 11.85 8.53 4.19
CA VAL A 53 12.04 7.10 4.34
C VAL A 53 12.10 6.47 2.95
N ASN A 54 13.17 5.75 2.66
CA ASN A 54 13.28 5.00 1.41
C ASN A 54 12.56 3.65 1.59
N LEU A 55 11.25 3.65 1.37
CA LEU A 55 10.44 2.44 1.45
C LEU A 55 10.29 1.85 0.04
N ALA A 56 10.96 0.73 -0.20
CA ALA A 56 10.65 -0.11 -1.36
C ALA A 56 9.20 -0.59 -1.26
N PRO A 57 8.53 -0.87 -2.40
CA PRO A 57 7.24 -1.53 -2.36
C PRO A 57 7.36 -2.86 -1.61
N PHE A 58 6.43 -3.12 -0.70
CA PHE A 58 6.43 -4.35 0.06
C PHE A 58 5.03 -4.86 0.35
N LYS A 59 4.94 -6.18 0.51
CA LYS A 59 3.73 -6.90 0.90
C LYS A 59 3.55 -6.83 2.41
N HIS A 60 2.44 -6.26 2.84
CA HIS A 60 2.06 -6.17 4.24
C HIS A 60 0.82 -7.03 4.48
N LYS A 61 0.87 -7.91 5.48
CA LYS A 61 -0.30 -8.66 5.94
C LYS A 61 -0.98 -7.86 7.05
N MET A 62 -2.16 -7.29 6.78
CA MET A 62 -2.88 -6.53 7.81
C MET A 62 -3.44 -7.49 8.86
N ASP A 63 -3.15 -7.25 10.14
CA ASP A 63 -3.60 -8.08 11.27
C ASP A 63 -5.11 -8.01 11.57
N ILE A 64 -5.90 -7.32 10.73
CA ILE A 64 -7.34 -7.19 10.92
C ILE A 64 -8.02 -8.45 10.36
N ASN A 65 -8.57 -9.30 11.23
CA ASN A 65 -9.49 -10.41 10.93
C ASN A 65 -9.16 -11.21 9.65
N GLY A 66 -8.11 -12.02 9.69
CA GLY A 66 -7.84 -13.03 8.65
C GLY A 66 -6.63 -12.76 7.75
N GLY A 67 -6.02 -11.58 7.82
CA GLY A 67 -4.69 -11.37 7.24
C GLY A 67 -4.70 -11.09 5.75
N GLU A 68 -5.22 -9.93 5.35
CA GLU A 68 -5.21 -9.47 3.97
C GLU A 68 -3.82 -9.01 3.54
N ASN A 69 -3.39 -9.44 2.36
CA ASN A 69 -2.17 -8.99 1.74
C ASN A 69 -2.41 -7.72 0.93
N ILE A 70 -1.75 -6.64 1.35
CA ILE A 70 -1.75 -5.37 0.66
C ILE A 70 -0.33 -5.09 0.17
N TYR A 71 -0.20 -4.75 -1.11
CA TYR A 71 1.02 -4.15 -1.62
C TYR A 71 0.93 -2.64 -1.49
N ARG A 72 1.96 -2.05 -0.90
CA ARG A 72 2.07 -0.60 -0.73
C ARG A 72 3.15 -0.08 -1.65
N PHE A 73 2.82 0.94 -2.45
CA PHE A 73 3.79 1.70 -3.22
C PHE A 73 3.87 3.11 -2.68
N TYR A 74 5.09 3.63 -2.56
CA TYR A 74 5.37 4.92 -1.95
C TYR A 74 5.90 5.89 -3.01
N HIS A 75 5.25 7.05 -3.12
CA HIS A 75 5.65 8.21 -3.90
C HIS A 75 5.72 9.44 -2.99
N ASP A 76 6.21 10.58 -3.50
CA ASP A 76 6.38 11.81 -2.73
C ASP A 76 5.04 12.32 -2.16
N GLY A 77 4.76 11.99 -0.90
CA GLY A 77 3.50 12.31 -0.22
C GLY A 77 2.28 11.50 -0.68
N LEU A 78 2.43 10.47 -1.52
CA LEU A 78 1.33 9.63 -1.99
C LEU A 78 1.62 8.15 -1.75
N VAL A 79 0.65 7.44 -1.22
CA VAL A 79 0.71 6.01 -0.92
C VAL A 79 -0.39 5.30 -1.70
N ILE A 80 0.00 4.26 -2.41
CA ILE A 80 -0.90 3.44 -3.21
C ILE A 80 -1.09 2.12 -2.47
N HIS A 81 -2.34 1.79 -2.13
CA HIS A 81 -2.70 0.50 -1.53
C HIS A 81 -3.35 -0.39 -2.59
N MET A 82 -2.73 -1.53 -2.88
CA MET A 82 -3.26 -2.54 -3.79
C MET A 82 -3.66 -3.78 -3.01
N TYR A 83 -4.95 -4.14 -3.07
CA TYR A 83 -5.51 -5.30 -2.38
C TYR A 83 -5.50 -6.52 -3.31
N ILE A 84 -4.84 -7.61 -2.90
CA ILE A 84 -4.59 -8.76 -3.79
C ILE A 84 -5.54 -9.95 -3.55
N ASP A 85 -5.92 -10.22 -2.30
CA ASP A 85 -6.56 -11.51 -1.97
C ASP A 85 -8.05 -11.60 -2.34
N ASP A 86 -8.79 -10.47 -2.38
CA ASP A 86 -10.07 -10.32 -3.10
C ASP A 86 -10.43 -8.82 -3.13
N PRO A 87 -10.71 -8.24 -4.31
CA PRO A 87 -11.30 -6.91 -4.43
C PRO A 87 -12.50 -6.68 -3.49
N ARG A 88 -13.34 -7.70 -3.34
CA ARG A 88 -14.58 -7.70 -2.55
C ARG A 88 -14.34 -7.91 -1.06
N LEU A 89 -13.13 -8.31 -0.64
CA LEU A 89 -12.79 -8.39 0.80
C LEU A 89 -12.46 -7.01 1.38
N SER A 90 -11.92 -6.07 0.58
CA SER A 90 -11.80 -4.67 0.99
C SER A 90 -13.18 -4.03 1.29
N VAL A 91 -14.20 -4.49 0.56
CA VAL A 91 -15.63 -4.14 0.69
C VAL A 91 -16.34 -4.85 1.86
N LEU A 92 -15.77 -5.94 2.40
CA LEU A 92 -16.37 -6.66 3.53
C LEU A 92 -16.06 -6.02 4.90
N LYS A 93 -15.18 -5.01 4.96
CA LYS A 93 -14.82 -4.28 6.20
C LYS A 93 -15.10 -2.78 6.14
N SER A 94 -15.18 -2.20 4.95
CA SER A 94 -15.75 -0.88 4.72
C SER A 94 -16.99 -1.08 3.87
N SER A 95 -18.15 -0.56 4.30
CA SER A 95 -19.47 -0.69 3.66
C SER A 95 -19.54 0.00 2.28
N VAL A 96 -18.58 -0.29 1.42
CA VAL A 96 -18.15 0.57 0.32
C VAL A 96 -18.02 -0.30 -0.91
N ASP A 97 -18.88 -0.05 -1.90
CA ASP A 97 -18.86 -0.72 -3.20
C ASP A 97 -17.48 -0.62 -3.86
N TYR A 98 -17.07 -1.61 -4.66
CA TYR A 98 -15.86 -1.53 -5.46
C TYR A 98 -15.96 -0.41 -6.53
N ASN A 99 -17.17 -0.01 -6.90
CA ASN A 99 -17.46 1.19 -7.71
C ASN A 99 -17.52 2.48 -6.87
N HIS A 100 -17.03 2.47 -5.63
CA HIS A 100 -16.93 3.69 -4.85
C HIS A 100 -15.73 4.53 -5.32
N PRO A 101 -15.87 5.87 -5.38
CA PRO A 101 -14.80 6.76 -5.83
C PRO A 101 -13.52 6.72 -4.98
N MET A 102 -13.45 5.97 -3.87
CA MET A 102 -12.18 5.82 -3.15
C MET A 102 -11.18 4.90 -3.86
N PHE A 103 -11.66 4.13 -4.82
CA PHE A 103 -10.85 3.27 -5.66
C PHE A 103 -10.60 3.93 -7.02
N VAL A 104 -9.40 3.71 -7.55
CA VAL A 104 -9.02 4.17 -8.89
C VAL A 104 -9.82 3.39 -9.94
N GLY A 105 -10.19 4.08 -11.02
CA GLY A 105 -10.84 3.46 -12.18
C GLY A 105 -12.21 4.04 -12.53
N LEU A 106 -12.69 5.00 -11.76
CA LEU A 106 -13.96 5.70 -11.98
C LEU A 106 -13.69 7.11 -12.52
N ASP A 107 -14.73 7.78 -13.01
CA ASP A 107 -14.62 9.16 -13.52
C ASP A 107 -14.18 10.15 -12.44
N ILE A 108 -14.46 9.83 -11.18
CA ILE A 108 -14.07 10.61 -10.01
C ILE A 108 -13.36 9.69 -9.03
N THR A 109 -12.20 10.12 -8.54
CA THR A 109 -11.48 9.45 -7.45
C THR A 109 -11.32 10.38 -6.25
N ILE A 110 -11.77 9.94 -5.08
CA ILE A 110 -11.57 10.55 -3.77
C ILE A 110 -10.26 10.02 -3.20
N ILE A 111 -9.36 10.93 -2.86
CA ILE A 111 -8.08 10.63 -2.23
C ILE A 111 -8.21 10.88 -0.74
N ASN A 112 -7.90 9.87 0.08
CA ASN A 112 -7.90 10.02 1.53
C ASN A 112 -6.65 10.79 1.95
N GLN A 113 -6.83 11.89 2.66
CA GLN A 113 -5.73 12.66 3.22
C GLN A 113 -5.54 12.35 4.69
N ILE A 114 -4.31 12.03 5.08
CA ILE A 114 -3.93 11.84 6.49
C ILE A 114 -2.64 12.60 6.79
N ASN A 115 -2.51 13.11 8.02
CA ASN A 115 -1.24 13.65 8.48
C ASN A 115 -0.21 12.51 8.63
N TYR A 116 1.07 12.82 8.40
CA TYR A 116 2.16 11.87 8.52
C TYR A 116 2.20 11.15 9.87
N GLU A 117 1.90 11.84 10.97
CA GLU A 117 1.90 11.31 12.33
C GLU A 117 0.85 10.20 12.54
N ASN A 118 -0.20 10.20 11.73
CA ASN A 118 -1.25 9.18 11.73
C ASN A 118 -1.00 8.06 10.71
N SER A 119 0.10 8.15 9.96
CA SER A 119 0.43 7.21 8.89
C SER A 119 1.09 5.94 9.41
N PHE A 120 0.99 4.87 8.62
CA PHE A 120 1.73 3.63 8.86
C PHE A 120 3.25 3.88 8.89
N GLN A 121 3.74 4.80 8.07
CA GLN A 121 5.16 5.14 7.95
C GLN A 121 5.71 5.66 9.27
N TYR A 122 4.98 6.58 9.92
CA TYR A 122 5.38 7.10 11.22
C TYR A 122 5.42 5.99 12.29
N GLN A 123 4.39 5.14 12.34
CA GLN A 123 4.34 4.01 13.26
C GLN A 123 5.49 3.02 13.03
N ASN A 124 5.81 2.74 11.76
CA ASN A 124 6.91 1.86 11.41
C ASN A 124 8.28 2.46 11.77
N THR A 125 8.47 3.77 11.54
CA THR A 125 9.67 4.49 11.97
C THR A 125 9.81 4.42 13.49
N LEU A 126 8.76 4.71 14.26
CA LEU A 126 8.79 4.61 15.73
C LEU A 126 9.18 3.21 16.21
N LYS A 127 8.60 2.18 15.57
CA LYS A 127 8.91 0.78 15.89
C LYS A 127 10.39 0.46 15.67
N HIS A 128 10.92 0.76 14.49
CA HIS A 128 12.32 0.50 14.17
C HIS A 128 13.29 1.34 15.00
N THR A 129 12.96 2.60 15.28
CA THR A 129 13.77 3.44 16.19
C THR A 129 13.82 2.83 17.60
N LYS A 130 12.70 2.31 18.11
CA LYS A 130 12.65 1.62 19.39
C LYS A 130 13.47 0.33 19.37
N GLU A 131 13.33 -0.48 18.33
CA GLU A 131 14.11 -1.72 18.15
C GLU A 131 15.62 -1.43 18.09
N TYR A 132 16.03 -0.39 17.35
CA TYR A 132 17.41 0.05 17.24
C TYR A 132 18.00 0.40 18.61
N PHE A 133 17.35 1.28 19.38
CA PHE A 133 17.84 1.70 20.70
C PHE A 133 17.70 0.63 21.79
N ASN A 134 16.98 -0.45 21.54
CA ASN A 134 17.01 -1.63 22.40
C ASN A 134 18.26 -2.47 22.13
N HIS A 135 18.69 -2.57 20.87
CA HIS A 135 19.91 -3.29 20.49
C HIS A 135 21.19 -2.48 20.74
N PHE A 136 21.12 -1.14 20.60
CA PHE A 136 22.24 -0.22 20.80
C PHE A 136 21.90 0.84 21.86
N PRO A 137 21.84 0.48 23.16
CA PRO A 137 21.43 1.41 24.21
C PRO A 137 22.36 2.61 24.37
N SER A 138 23.67 2.43 24.09
CA SER A 138 24.70 3.47 24.17
C SER A 138 24.51 4.60 23.17
N GLU A 139 23.76 4.39 22.10
CA GLU A 139 23.51 5.39 21.05
C GLU A 139 22.23 6.19 21.28
N ARG A 140 21.50 5.93 22.37
CA ARG A 140 20.27 6.64 22.67
C ARG A 140 20.57 8.12 22.91
N PRO A 141 19.90 9.06 22.21
CA PRO A 141 20.11 10.47 22.46
C PRO A 141 19.74 10.82 23.91
N ALA A 142 20.52 11.68 24.54
CA ALA A 142 20.17 12.23 25.85
C ALA A 142 18.79 12.88 25.75
N LYS A 143 17.89 12.60 26.71
CA LYS A 143 16.56 13.20 26.73
C LYS A 143 16.72 14.72 26.66
N ALA A 144 16.14 15.34 25.64
CA ALA A 144 16.08 16.80 25.54
C ALA A 144 15.48 17.35 26.84
N SER A 145 16.22 18.21 27.54
CA SER A 145 15.69 18.94 28.68
C SER A 145 14.50 19.75 28.17
N LYS A 146 13.35 19.62 28.83
CA LYS A 146 12.22 20.49 28.54
C LYS A 146 12.68 21.93 28.83
N SER A 147 12.85 22.72 27.76
CA SER A 147 12.99 24.16 27.87
C SER A 147 11.78 24.69 28.64
N THR A 148 12.01 25.10 29.88
CA THR A 148 11.05 25.81 30.72
C THR A 148 11.17 27.27 30.34
N HIS A 149 10.45 27.68 29.30
CA HIS A 149 10.16 29.10 29.12
C HIS A 149 9.06 29.49 30.12
N LYS A 150 9.51 30.17 31.19
CA LYS A 150 8.69 31.09 31.98
C LYS A 150 8.59 32.42 31.26
#